data_AF-A0ABD6E6W1-F1
#
_entry.id   AF-A0ABD6E6W1-F1
#
_cell.length_a   1.000
_cell.length_b   1.000
_cell.length_c   1.000
_cell.angle_alpha   90.00
_cell.angle_beta   90.00
_cell.angle_gamma   90.00
#
_symmetry.space_group_name_H-M   'P 1'
#
loop_
_entity.id
_entity.type
_entity.pdbx_description
1 polymer ?
#
loop_
_entity_poly.entity_id
_entity_poly.type
_entity_poly.pdbx_seq_one_letter_code
_entity_poly.pdbx_strand_id
1 'polypeptide(L)' 'MTEKKFKCIECGKQVKSSENNPECCGKPMKQLPLDICINPTDAEQARVMEDDEPCDDGRAG' A
#
# COMPACT_ATOMS: atom_id res chain seq x y z
N MET A 1 1.43 9.27 -6.71
CA MET A 1 1.18 8.44 -7.90
C MET A 1 1.03 7.00 -7.43
N THR A 2 -0.11 6.37 -7.68
CA THR A 2 -0.38 4.99 -7.20
C THR A 2 0.06 4.01 -8.27
N GLU A 3 1.31 3.56 -8.20
CA GLU A 3 1.87 2.59 -9.16
C GLU A 3 1.24 1.21 -8.93
N LYS A 4 0.58 0.66 -9.95
CA LYS A 4 -0.07 -0.66 -9.90
C LYS A 4 0.84 -1.71 -10.54
N LYS A 5 0.87 -2.91 -9.96
CA LYS A 5 1.57 -4.06 -10.54
C LYS A 5 0.64 -4.80 -11.49
N PHE A 6 1.13 -5.19 -12.64
CA PHE A 6 0.41 -6.00 -13.62
C PHE A 6 1.25 -7.21 -14.01
N LYS A 7 0.60 -8.35 -14.28
CA LYS A 7 1.22 -9.59 -14.72
C LYS A 7 0.65 -10.05 -16.05
N CYS A 8 1.51 -10.35 -17.01
CA CYS A 8 1.13 -10.98 -18.27
C CYS A 8 0.92 -12.48 -18.05
N ILE A 9 -0.21 -13.01 -18.49
CA ILE A 9 -0.55 -14.43 -18.34
C ILE A 9 0.20 -15.28 -19.36
N GLU A 10 0.52 -14.72 -20.53
CA GLU A 10 1.17 -15.45 -21.63
C GLU A 10 2.68 -15.66 -21.38
N CYS A 11 3.40 -14.60 -20.99
CA CYS A 11 4.86 -14.65 -20.80
C CYS A 11 5.29 -14.57 -19.33
N GLY A 12 4.36 -14.36 -18.40
CA GLY A 12 4.66 -14.26 -16.96
C GLY A 12 5.33 -12.95 -16.51
N LYS A 13 5.64 -12.03 -17.43
CA LYS A 13 6.28 -10.74 -17.09
C LYS A 13 5.44 -9.91 -16.15
N GLN A 14 6.09 -9.28 -15.18
CA GLN A 14 5.49 -8.31 -14.26
C GLN A 14 5.97 -6.90 -14.58
N VAL A 15 5.05 -5.95 -14.65
CA VAL A 15 5.37 -4.53 -14.88
C VAL A 15 4.69 -3.68 -13.82
N LYS A 16 5.31 -2.57 -13.45
CA LYS A 16 4.69 -1.51 -12.66
C LYS A 16 4.27 -0.41 -13.61
N SER A 17 3.00 -0.05 -13.61
CA SER A 17 2.50 1.07 -14.40
C SER A 17 1.48 1.85 -13.58
N SER A 18 1.45 3.16 -13.77
CA SER A 18 0.36 4.00 -13.25
C SER A 18 -0.86 3.98 -14.17
N GLU A 19 -0.73 3.41 -15.37
CA GLU A 19 -1.79 3.29 -16.35
C GLU A 19 -2.74 2.13 -16.01
N ASN A 20 -4.03 2.29 -16.28
CA ASN A 20 -5.05 1.33 -15.81
C ASN A 20 -5.06 0.00 -16.59
N ASN A 21 -4.32 -0.13 -17.70
CA ASN A 21 -4.39 -1.36 -18.51
C ASN A 21 -3.21 -1.54 -19.47
N PRO A 22 -2.00 -1.87 -18.99
CA PRO A 22 -0.87 -2.12 -19.87
C PRO A 22 -1.12 -3.37 -20.72
N GLU A 23 -0.75 -3.29 -22.00
CA GLU A 23 -0.85 -4.41 -22.94
C GLU A 23 0.48 -5.16 -23.03
N CYS A 24 0.42 -6.49 -23.01
CA CYS A 24 1.59 -7.35 -23.18
C CYS A 24 1.19 -8.58 -23.98
N CYS A 25 2.01 -8.96 -24.98
CA CYS A 25 1.73 -10.08 -25.88
C CYS A 25 0.39 -9.93 -26.65
N GLY A 26 -0.06 -8.71 -26.92
CA GLY A 26 -1.32 -8.43 -27.63
C GLY A 26 -2.58 -8.65 -26.81
N LYS A 27 -2.46 -8.81 -25.48
CA LYS A 27 -3.57 -8.93 -24.53
C LYS A 27 -3.40 -7.94 -23.37
N PRO A 28 -4.49 -7.47 -22.76
CA PRO A 28 -4.42 -6.64 -21.55
C PRO A 28 -3.84 -7.46 -20.39
N MET A 29 -2.90 -6.89 -19.65
CA MET A 29 -2.28 -7.55 -18.50
C MET A 29 -3.23 -7.59 -17.30
N LYS A 30 -3.10 -8.63 -16.45
CA LYS A 30 -3.92 -8.75 -15.24
C LYS A 30 -3.32 -7.89 -14.13
N GLN A 31 -4.10 -6.95 -13.59
CA GLN A 31 -3.69 -6.19 -12.41
C GLN A 31 -3.50 -7.15 -11.24
N LEU A 32 -2.30 -7.15 -10.66
CA LEU A 32 -2.04 -7.84 -9.41
C LEU A 32 -2.61 -6.99 -8.27
N PRO A 33 -3.21 -7.62 -7.24
CA PRO A 33 -3.53 -6.89 -6.03
C PRO A 33 -2.24 -6.24 -5.53
N LEU A 34 -2.35 -4.97 -5.17
CA LEU A 34 -1.28 -4.31 -4.43
C LEU A 34 -1.08 -5.14 -3.15
N ASP A 35 0.18 -5.28 -2.73
CA ASP A 35 0.43 -5.74 -1.37
C ASP A 35 -0.42 -4.83 -0.48
N ILE A 36 -1.27 -5.42 0.34
CA ILE A 36 -2.07 -4.66 1.28
C ILE A 36 -1.04 -3.78 1.98
N CYS A 37 -1.25 -2.45 1.99
CA CYS A 37 -0.49 -1.61 2.91
C CYS A 37 -0.94 -2.05 4.30
N ILE A 38 -0.40 -3.17 4.77
CA ILE A 38 -0.67 -3.69 6.09
C ILE A 38 -0.01 -2.70 7.00
N ASN A 39 -0.88 -1.86 7.55
CA ASN A 39 -0.61 -1.17 8.76
C ASN A 39 -0.07 -2.19 9.78
N PRO A 40 0.81 -1.70 10.63
CA PRO A 40 1.93 -2.46 11.12
C PRO A 40 1.53 -3.65 12.00
N THR A 41 2.35 -4.70 11.90
CA THR A 41 2.08 -6.05 12.40
C THR A 41 2.42 -6.23 13.88
N ASP A 42 2.91 -5.18 14.56
CA ASP A 42 3.38 -5.26 15.96
C ASP A 42 2.82 -4.13 16.84
N ALA A 43 2.68 -4.40 18.15
CA ALA A 43 1.89 -3.62 19.10
C ALA A 43 2.40 -2.17 19.28
N GLU A 44 3.70 -1.95 19.13
CA GLU A 44 4.33 -0.63 19.23
C GLU A 44 3.88 0.34 18.12
N GLN A 45 3.40 -0.20 16.99
CA GLN A 45 2.93 0.61 15.89
C GLN A 45 1.38 0.66 15.79
N ALA A 46 0.67 -0.03 16.70
CA ALA A 46 -0.79 0.06 16.87
C ALA A 46 -1.20 1.28 17.71
N ARG A 47 -0.23 2.02 18.26
CA ARG A 47 -0.44 3.19 19.11
C ARG A 47 -0.71 4.45 18.28
N VAL A 48 -1.77 4.40 17.47
CA VAL A 48 -2.43 5.58 16.89
C VAL A 48 -3.57 6.07 17.81
N MET A 49 -3.93 5.26 18.82
CA MET A 49 -4.93 5.58 19.84
C MET A 49 -4.37 5.24 21.23
N GLU A 50 -3.28 5.89 21.66
CA GLU A 50 -3.12 6.12 23.10
C GLU A 50 -3.95 7.37 23.44
N ASP A 51 -5.25 7.16 23.61
CA ASP A 51 -6.04 8.06 24.45
C ASP A 51 -5.89 7.50 25.87
N ASP A 52 -4.86 7.92 26.60
CA ASP A 52 -4.96 7.92 28.07
C ASP A 52 -3.99 8.85 28.81
N GLU A 53 -3.43 9.89 28.18
CA GLU A 53 -2.91 11.03 28.95
C GLU A 53 -3.01 12.29 28.09
N PRO A 54 -3.64 13.40 28.56
CA PRO A 54 -3.41 14.69 27.93
C PRO A 54 -1.89 14.94 27.97
N CYS A 55 -1.32 15.32 26.82
CA CYS A 55 0.06 15.75 26.76
C CYS A 55 0.28 16.81 27.84
N ASP A 56 1.13 16.52 28.83
CA ASP A 56 1.49 17.49 29.86
C ASP A 56 2.29 18.61 29.20
N ASP A 57 1.57 19.59 28.66
CA ASP A 57 2.12 20.79 28.03
C ASP A 57 2.58 21.81 29.11
N GLY A 58 3.06 21.32 30.27
CA GLY A 58 3.82 22.07 31.27
C GLY A 58 3.26 23.43 31.69
N ARG A 59 1.94 23.63 31.61
CA ARG A 59 1.25 24.90 31.93
C ARG A 59 0.22 24.70 33.03
N ALA A 60 0.66 24.26 34.20
CA ALA A 60 -0.12 24.40 35.42
C ALA A 60 0.77 24.96 36.54
N GLY A 61 0.54 26.23 36.89
CA GLY A 61 1.20 26.96 37.99
C GLY A 61 1.36 28.44 37.70
#